data_AF-A0A496DQW1-F1
#
_entry.id   AF-A0A496DQW1-F1
#
_cell.length_a   1.000
_cell.length_b   1.000
_cell.length_c   1.000
_cell.angle_alpha   90.00
_cell.angle_beta   90.00
_cell.angle_gamma   90.00
#
_symmetry.space_group_name_H-M   'P 1'
#
loop_
_entity.id
_entity.type
_entity.pdbx_description
1 polymer ?
#
loop_
_entity_poly.entity_id
_entity_poly.type
_entity_poly.pdbx_seq_one_letter_code
_entity_poly.pdbx_strand_id
1 'polypeptide(L)'
;MKGTCPYYRPNKKVRYAAGFVSLLESLPHKQMLSVIPGLMRHFSRRTYYRVRKGERPLSPSEQQVVLNALKRCGVKEPKDFDAYFEEYDW
;
A
#
# COMPACT_ATOMS: atom_id res chain seq x y z
N MET A 1 6.52 -36.03 12.23
CA MET A 1 5.72 -35.05 11.46
C MET A 1 5.05 -34.13 12.46
N LYS A 2 5.58 -32.91 12.66
CA LYS A 2 5.03 -31.95 13.64
C LYS A 2 3.92 -31.15 12.97
N GLY A 3 2.74 -31.18 13.59
CA GLY A 3 1.49 -30.67 13.04
C GLY A 3 1.57 -29.22 12.59
N THR A 4 1.37 -28.99 11.29
CA THR A 4 1.08 -27.69 10.73
C THR A 4 -0.37 -27.35 11.11
N CYS A 5 -0.56 -26.72 12.27
CA CYS A 5 -1.86 -26.17 12.63
C CYS A 5 -2.23 -25.11 11.59
N PRO A 6 -3.32 -25.27 10.81
CA PRO A 6 -3.71 -24.31 9.78
C PRO A 6 -4.11 -22.93 10.34
N TYR A 7 -4.27 -22.83 11.65
CA TYR A 7 -4.61 -21.61 12.38
C TYR A 7 -3.41 -20.95 13.08
N TYR A 8 -2.22 -21.55 13.04
CA TYR A 8 -1.04 -20.95 13.67
C TYR A 8 -0.57 -19.73 12.85
N ARG A 9 -0.91 -18.53 13.33
CA ARG A 9 -0.32 -17.29 12.81
C ARG A 9 1.05 -17.06 13.45
N PRO A 10 2.11 -16.85 12.67
CA PRO A 10 3.43 -16.55 13.22
C PRO A 10 3.37 -15.23 14.00
N ASN A 11 4.00 -15.20 15.18
CA ASN A 11 4.18 -13.98 15.98
C ASN A 11 5.24 -13.04 15.36
N LYS A 12 5.06 -12.67 14.09
CA LYS A 12 5.95 -11.79 13.35
C LYS A 12 5.32 -10.42 13.29
N LYS A 13 6.09 -9.39 13.67
CA LYS A 13 5.73 -8.00 13.41
C LYS A 13 5.71 -7.77 11.91
N VAL A 14 4.62 -7.19 11.42
CA VAL A 14 4.43 -6.81 10.03
C VAL A 14 4.52 -5.29 9.93
N ARG A 15 5.28 -4.80 8.95
CA ARG A 15 5.41 -3.36 8.68
C ARG A 15 4.28 -2.89 7.79
N TYR A 16 3.38 -2.08 8.36
CA TYR A 16 2.31 -1.40 7.66
C TYR A 16 2.74 0.00 7.24
N ALA A 17 2.09 0.53 6.21
CA ALA A 17 2.25 1.91 5.78
C ALA A 17 0.95 2.69 5.99
N ALA A 18 1.05 3.98 6.29
CA ALA A 18 -0.09 4.88 6.39
C ALA A 18 0.13 6.07 5.46
N GLY A 19 -0.80 6.27 4.52
CA GLY A 19 -0.77 7.40 3.60
C GLY A 19 0.23 7.23 2.46
N PHE A 20 -0.12 7.79 1.31
CA PHE A 20 0.76 7.91 0.15
C PHE A 20 0.46 9.19 -0.65
N VAL A 21 0.08 10.27 0.03
CA VAL A 21 -0.16 11.57 -0.60
C VAL A 21 1.15 12.08 -1.22
N SER A 22 2.25 12.02 -0.47
CA SER A 22 3.56 12.50 -0.93
C SER A 22 4.05 11.74 -2.17
N LEU A 23 3.72 10.45 -2.27
CA LEU A 23 3.99 9.63 -3.45
C LEU A 23 3.26 10.13 -4.68
N LEU A 24 1.97 10.45 -4.57
CA LEU A 24 1.19 10.97 -5.69
C LEU A 24 1.62 12.39 -6.09
N GLU A 25 1.93 13.24 -5.11
CA GLU A 25 2.40 14.62 -5.34
C GLU A 25 3.78 14.67 -6.01
N SER A 26 4.59 13.62 -5.86
CA SER A 26 5.86 13.49 -6.56
C SER A 26 5.71 13.19 -8.06
N LEU A 27 4.51 12.82 -8.52
CA LEU A 27 4.26 12.46 -9.91
C LEU A 27 3.91 13.67 -10.77
N PRO A 28 4.33 13.69 -12.05
CA PRO A 28 3.73 14.55 -13.04
C PRO A 28 2.21 14.32 -13.12
N HIS A 29 1.43 15.39 -13.24
CA HIS A 29 -0.03 15.35 -13.24
C HIS A 29 -0.62 14.29 -14.20
N LYS A 30 -0.06 14.15 -15.41
CA LYS A 30 -0.49 13.13 -16.39
C LYS A 30 -0.31 11.70 -15.88
N GLN A 31 0.79 11.40 -15.19
CA GLN A 31 1.04 10.08 -14.60
C GLN A 31 0.08 9.82 -13.45
N MET A 32 -0.11 10.81 -12.56
CA MET A 32 -1.06 10.71 -11.45
C MET A 32 -2.47 10.35 -11.94
N LEU A 33 -2.97 11.04 -12.98
CA LEU A 33 -4.29 10.74 -13.56
C LEU A 33 -4.41 9.32 -14.13
N SER A 34 -3.31 8.70 -14.57
CA SER A 34 -3.30 7.32 -15.04
C SER A 34 -3.27 6.28 -13.92
N VAL A 35 -2.62 6.59 -12.78
CA VAL A 35 -2.50 5.69 -11.62
C VAL A 35 -3.80 5.60 -10.83
N ILE A 36 -4.46 6.74 -10.59
CA ILE A 36 -5.62 6.84 -9.69
C ILE A 36 -6.74 5.85 -10.06
N PRO A 37 -7.18 5.71 -11.32
CA PRO A 37 -8.24 4.77 -11.68
C PRO A 37 -7.89 3.31 -11.36
N GLY A 38 -6.62 2.93 -11.53
CA GLY A 38 -6.14 1.59 -11.20
C GLY A 38 -6.17 1.32 -9.70
N LEU A 39 -5.73 2.28 -8.88
CA LEU A 39 -5.80 2.18 -7.42
C LEU A 39 -7.26 2.18 -6.93
N MET A 40 -8.12 3.02 -7.49
CA MET A 40 -9.55 3.03 -7.15
C MET A 40 -10.25 1.71 -7.51
N ARG A 41 -9.87 1.07 -8.62
CA ARG A 41 -10.40 -0.25 -8.99
C ARG A 41 -9.97 -1.33 -8.00
N HIS A 42 -8.73 -1.28 -7.54
CA HIS A 42 -8.22 -2.25 -6.57
C HIS A 42 -8.83 -2.06 -5.17
N PHE A 43 -8.84 -0.83 -4.66
CA PHE A 43 -9.27 -0.55 -3.29
C PHE A 43 -10.78 -0.32 -3.14
N SER A 44 -11.51 -0.04 -4.22
CA SER A 44 -12.75 0.75 -4.23
C SER A 44 -12.51 2.24 -3.96
N ARG A 45 -13.42 3.09 -4.44
CA ARG A 45 -13.34 4.55 -4.27
C ARG A 45 -13.33 4.97 -2.80
N ARG A 46 -14.16 4.33 -1.95
CA ARG A 46 -14.24 4.65 -0.51
C ARG A 46 -12.91 4.35 0.20
N THR A 47 -12.39 3.14 0.01
CA THR A 47 -11.15 2.71 0.67
C THR A 47 -9.96 3.49 0.13
N TYR A 48 -9.90 3.75 -1.18
CA TYR A 48 -8.83 4.53 -1.81
C TYR A 48 -8.57 5.83 -1.07
N TYR A 49 -9.61 6.64 -0.81
CA TYR A 49 -9.41 7.91 -0.12
C TYR A 49 -8.98 7.75 1.34
N ARG A 50 -9.36 6.66 2.02
CA ARG A 50 -8.94 6.36 3.39
C ARG A 50 -7.49 5.93 3.46
N VAL A 51 -7.07 5.01 2.59
CA VAL A 51 -5.65 4.56 2.55
C VAL A 51 -4.73 5.68 2.08
N ARG A 52 -5.18 6.50 1.11
CA ARG A 52 -4.40 7.62 0.57
C ARG A 52 -4.00 8.62 1.65
N LYS A 53 -4.92 8.96 2.57
CA LYS A 53 -4.67 9.91 3.67
C LYS A 53 -4.20 9.27 4.98
N GLY A 54 -3.97 7.95 4.99
CA GLY A 54 -3.50 7.22 6.17
C GLY A 54 -4.55 6.88 7.23
N GLU A 55 -5.84 7.10 6.97
CA GLU A 55 -6.93 6.68 7.89
C GLU A 55 -7.11 5.15 7.96
N ARG A 56 -6.65 4.44 6.94
CA ARG A 56 -6.58 2.99 6.94
C ARG A 56 -5.15 2.60 6.55
N PRO A 57 -4.50 1.73 7.32
CA PRO A 57 -3.17 1.25 6.97
C PRO A 57 -3.20 0.33 5.75
N LEU A 58 -2.08 0.30 5.05
CA LEU A 58 -1.80 -0.58 3.93
C LEU A 58 -0.98 -1.77 4.42
N SER A 59 -1.49 -2.97 4.18
CA SER A 59 -0.71 -4.19 4.37
C SER A 59 0.49 -4.23 3.42
N PRO A 60 1.51 -5.08 3.66
CA PRO A 60 2.63 -5.23 2.74
C PRO A 60 2.21 -5.58 1.31
N SER A 61 1.16 -6.38 1.13
CA SER A 61 0.64 -6.72 -0.20
C SER A 61 -0.02 -5.52 -0.89
N GLU A 62 -0.77 -4.71 -0.13
CA GLU A 62 -1.39 -3.48 -0.63
C GLU A 62 -0.35 -2.40 -0.94
N GLN A 63 0.71 -2.28 -0.12
CA GLN A 63 1.87 -1.42 -0.40
C GLN A 63 2.46 -1.78 -1.76
N GLN A 64 2.63 -3.08 -2.04
CA GLN A 64 3.17 -3.52 -3.32
C GLN A 64 2.26 -3.21 -4.51
N VAL A 65 0.94 -3.21 -4.32
CA VAL A 65 0.00 -2.76 -5.36
C VAL A 65 0.20 -1.29 -5.69
N VAL A 66 0.36 -0.43 -4.68
CA VAL A 66 0.65 1.00 -4.88
C VAL A 66 1.97 1.17 -5.62
N LEU A 67 3.06 0.56 -5.13
CA LEU A 67 4.38 0.66 -5.75
C LEU A 67 4.40 0.14 -7.19
N ASN A 68 3.72 -0.98 -7.48
CA ASN A 68 3.62 -1.52 -8.83
C ASN A 68 2.81 -0.61 -9.76
N ALA A 69 1.78 0.07 -9.24
CA ALA A 69 1.04 1.05 -10.02
C ALA A 69 1.90 2.26 -10.41
N LEU A 70 2.73 2.75 -9.48
CA LEU A 70 3.69 3.84 -9.75
C LEU A 70 4.75 3.43 -10.77
N LYS A 71 5.33 2.22 -10.63
CA LYS A 71 6.34 1.68 -11.56
C LYS A 71 5.81 1.58 -12.99
N ARG A 72 4.55 1.15 -13.17
CA ARG A 72 3.90 1.08 -14.50
C ARG A 72 3.78 2.45 -15.19
N CYS A 73 3.82 3.55 -14.44
CA CYS A 73 3.75 4.90 -14.98
C CYS A 73 5.13 5.54 -15.23
N GLY A 74 6.22 4.78 -15.06
CA GLY A 74 7.58 5.23 -15.35
C GLY A 74 8.35 5.76 -14.13
N VAL A 75 7.82 5.60 -12.92
CA VAL A 75 8.54 5.94 -11.69
C VAL A 75 9.61 4.88 -11.43
N LYS A 76 10.88 5.22 -11.64
CA LYS A 76 12.02 4.30 -11.43
C LYS A 76 12.25 4.02 -9.94
N GLU A 77 12.18 5.06 -9.12
CA GLU A 77 12.38 4.99 -7.67
C GLU A 77 11.24 5.76 -6.98
N PRO A 78 10.16 5.06 -6.56
CA PRO A 78 9.13 5.70 -5.76
C PRO A 78 9.70 6.13 -4.40
N LYS A 79 9.27 7.29 -3.90
CA LYS A 79 9.57 7.72 -2.54
C LYS A 79 9.01 6.74 -1.50
N ASP A 80 9.30 7.00 -0.23
CA ASP A 80 8.63 6.33 0.87
C ASP A 80 7.15 6.70 0.98
N PHE A 81 6.36 5.81 1.59
CA PHE A 81 5.01 6.13 2.08
C PHE A 81 5.06 7.22 3.15
N ASP A 82 3.92 7.87 3.42
CA ASP A 82 3.89 9.05 4.32
C ASP A 82 4.31 8.68 5.76
N ALA A 83 3.98 7.46 6.21
CA ALA A 83 4.43 6.91 7.48
C ALA A 83 4.46 5.37 7.46
N TYR A 84 5.21 4.78 8.40
CA TYR A 84 5.24 3.34 8.65
C TYR A 84 5.10 3.02 10.14
N PHE A 85 4.55 1.85 10.44
CA PHE A 85 4.49 1.32 11.80
C PHE A 85 4.51 -0.21 11.77
N GLU A 86 4.84 -0.82 12.90
CA GLU A 86 4.88 -2.28 13.06
C GLU A 86 3.72 -2.75 13.94
N GLU A 87 2.97 -3.74 13.47
CA GLU A 87 1.89 -4.36 14.23
C GLU A 87 1.97 -5.89 14.07
N TYR A 88 1.45 -6.62 15.06
CA TYR A 88 1.37 -8.08 14.96
C TYR A 88 0.21 -8.46 14.02
N ASP A 89 0.46 -9.39 13.10
CA ASP A 89 -0.59 -10.03 12.30
C ASP A 89 -1.31 -11.07 13.19
N TRP A 90 -2.25 -10.59 14.01
CA TRP A 90 -3.00 -11.37 15.01
C TRP A 90 -4.04 -12.30 14.40
#